data_AF-A0A5C7P3Z9-F1
#
_entry.id   AF-A0A5C7P3Z9-F1
#
_cell.length_a   1.000
_cell.length_b   1.000
_cell.length_c   1.000
_cell.angle_alpha   90.00
_cell.angle_beta   90.00
_cell.angle_gamma   90.00
#
_symmetry.space_group_name_H-M   'P 1'
#
loop_
_entity.id
_entity.type
_entity.pdbx_description
1 polymer ?
#
loop_
_entity_poly.entity_id
_entity_poly.type
_entity_poly.pdbx_seq_one_letter_code
_entity_poly.pdbx_strand_id
1 'polypeptide(L)'
;MRFSITGKGSLDFDKRGAVRALNTYLKEFVRIGGIKWLDATVISIIPTWSKASRATFQKLARDLGTSIPYGPQRSHEDREALGRANSVGSGFTSKGNEHYFIYTTTLRYLIYNEFNKATQGPPPQPFSNNVRFTPYRFQERGDVAWDKHVQTINLPSVWKHLS
;
A
#
# COMPACT_ATOMS: atom_id res chain seq x y z
N MET A 1 19.48 -13.77 34.77
CA MET A 1 20.45 -12.98 33.98
C MET A 1 20.67 -11.68 34.74
N ARG A 2 21.93 -11.29 35.00
CA ARG A 2 22.35 -10.49 36.17
C ARG A 2 21.63 -9.13 36.31
N PHE A 3 20.95 -8.94 37.44
CA PHE A 3 20.53 -7.64 37.97
C PHE A 3 21.51 -7.23 39.08
N SER A 4 22.01 -6.00 39.03
CA SER A 4 22.72 -5.34 40.12
C SER A 4 21.92 -4.09 40.45
N ILE A 5 21.30 -4.05 41.62
CA ILE A 5 20.67 -2.85 42.16
C ILE A 5 21.62 -2.30 43.22
N THR A 6 22.27 -1.19 42.92
CA THR A 6 23.11 -0.48 43.89
C THR A 6 22.93 1.03 43.75
N GLY A 7 22.23 1.63 44.71
CA GLY A 7 22.28 3.07 45.01
C GLY A 7 21.39 3.99 44.15
N LYS A 8 20.63 4.88 44.82
CA LYS A 8 19.86 6.04 44.28
C LYS A 8 19.39 5.84 42.83
N GLY A 9 18.26 5.17 42.65
CA GLY A 9 17.73 4.80 41.34
C GLY A 9 17.59 5.99 40.38
N SER A 10 18.55 6.15 39.47
CA SER A 10 18.27 6.79 38.20
C SER A 10 17.48 5.78 37.36
N LEU A 11 16.29 6.17 36.94
CA LEU A 11 15.58 5.47 35.88
C LEU A 11 16.37 5.75 34.58
N ASP A 12 17.32 4.89 34.25
CA ASP A 12 18.04 4.99 33.00
C ASP A 12 17.10 4.61 31.86
N PHE A 13 16.65 5.63 31.14
CA PHE A 13 15.82 5.50 29.96
C PHE A 13 16.56 4.73 28.86
N ASP A 14 16.12 3.50 28.54
CA ASP A 14 16.63 2.74 27.39
C ASP A 14 16.13 3.36 26.07
N LYS A 15 16.82 4.43 25.66
CA LYS A 15 16.59 5.12 24.38
C LYS A 15 16.67 4.16 23.19
N ARG A 16 17.55 3.15 23.23
CA ARG A 16 17.73 2.20 22.13
C ARG A 16 16.55 1.24 22.06
N GLY A 17 16.06 0.76 23.20
CA GLY A 17 14.84 -0.04 23.32
C GLY A 17 13.62 0.71 22.80
N ALA A 18 13.43 1.95 23.25
CA ALA A 18 12.32 2.80 22.80
C ALA A 18 12.32 3.04 21.28
N VAL A 19 13.48 3.36 20.68
CA VAL A 19 13.60 3.55 19.23
C VAL A 19 13.28 2.27 18.46
N ARG A 20 13.76 1.11 18.92
CA ARG A 20 13.45 -0.19 18.28
C ARG A 20 11.95 -0.50 18.35
N ALA A 21 11.31 -0.26 19.50
CA ALA A 21 9.89 -0.48 19.69
C ALA A 21 9.06 0.45 18.79
N LEU A 22 9.42 1.73 18.73
CA LEU A 22 8.79 2.71 17.86
C LEU A 22 8.94 2.34 16.38
N ASN A 23 10.14 1.98 15.92
CA ASN A 23 10.36 1.57 14.53
C ASN A 23 9.56 0.31 14.18
N THR A 24 9.50 -0.67 15.08
CA THR A 24 8.69 -1.89 14.86
C THR A 24 7.21 -1.54 14.75
N TYR A 25 6.71 -0.66 15.63
CA TYR A 25 5.34 -0.17 15.59
C TYR A 25 5.05 0.59 14.29
N LEU A 26 5.89 1.56 13.91
CA LEU A 26 5.68 2.37 12.70
C LEU A 26 5.76 1.54 11.42
N LYS A 27 6.71 0.60 11.34
CA LYS A 27 6.80 -0.35 10.23
C LYS A 27 5.48 -1.10 10.04
N GLU A 28 4.94 -1.66 11.12
CA GLU A 28 3.69 -2.41 11.08
C GLU A 28 2.49 -1.50 10.80
N PHE A 29 2.47 -0.31 11.40
CA PHE A 29 1.43 0.68 11.19
C PHE A 29 1.33 1.10 9.72
N VAL A 30 2.46 1.39 9.07
CA VAL A 30 2.49 1.74 7.64
C VAL A 30 2.11 0.54 6.78
N ARG A 31 2.56 -0.67 7.13
CA ARG A 31 2.17 -1.90 6.41
C ARG A 31 0.66 -2.11 6.43
N ILE A 32 0.02 -1.98 7.59
CA ILE A 32 -1.44 -2.10 7.73
C ILE A 32 -2.15 -0.98 6.95
N GLY A 33 -1.63 0.25 7.01
CA GLY A 33 -2.17 1.36 6.22
C GLY A 33 -2.10 1.11 4.71
N GLY A 34 -1.00 0.52 4.22
CA GLY A 34 -0.87 0.10 2.83
C GLY A 34 -1.88 -0.98 2.42
N ILE A 35 -2.19 -1.94 3.32
CA ILE A 35 -3.24 -2.93 3.06
C ILE A 35 -4.61 -2.26 2.96
N LYS A 36 -4.95 -1.38 3.90
CA LYS A 36 -6.22 -0.63 3.86
C LYS A 36 -6.33 0.24 2.61
N TRP A 37 -5.21 0.82 2.17
CA TRP A 37 -5.14 1.55 0.91
C TRP A 37 -5.45 0.61 -0.27
N LEU A 38 -4.83 -0.58 -0.36
CA LEU A 38 -5.13 -1.57 -1.40
C LEU A 38 -6.60 -2.04 -1.38
N ASP A 39 -7.17 -2.22 -0.20
CA ASP A 39 -8.57 -2.63 -0.03
C ASP A 39 -9.54 -1.57 -0.58
N ALA A 40 -9.31 -0.31 -0.21
CA ALA A 40 -10.14 0.82 -0.62
C ALA A 40 -9.99 1.17 -2.11
N THR A 41 -8.83 0.86 -2.70
CA THR A 41 -8.50 1.14 -4.10
C THR A 41 -8.80 -0.06 -5.00
N VAL A 42 -7.90 -1.05 -5.02
CA VAL A 42 -7.88 -2.14 -5.98
C VAL A 42 -8.99 -3.14 -5.71
N ILE A 43 -9.21 -3.50 -4.45
CA ILE A 43 -10.19 -4.55 -4.11
C ILE A 43 -11.61 -4.04 -4.32
N SER A 44 -11.90 -2.83 -3.86
CA SER A 44 -13.25 -2.24 -3.87
C SER A 44 -13.67 -1.61 -5.20
N ILE A 45 -12.73 -1.07 -5.98
CA ILE A 45 -13.06 -0.26 -7.17
C ILE A 45 -12.71 -0.99 -8.46
N ILE A 46 -11.49 -1.54 -8.54
CA ILE A 46 -11.00 -2.11 -9.79
C ILE A 46 -11.66 -3.48 -9.98
N PRO A 47 -12.46 -3.69 -11.03
CA PRO A 47 -13.20 -4.94 -11.19
C PRO A 47 -12.28 -6.16 -11.25
N THR A 48 -12.70 -7.27 -10.65
CA THR A 48 -11.90 -8.51 -10.54
C THR A 48 -11.52 -9.12 -11.89
N TRP A 49 -12.33 -8.89 -12.93
CA TRP A 49 -12.06 -9.30 -14.31
C TRP A 49 -10.97 -8.45 -15.00
N SER A 50 -10.59 -7.28 -14.44
CA SER A 50 -9.54 -6.40 -14.97
C SER A 50 -8.16 -6.87 -14.53
N LYS A 51 -7.79 -8.10 -14.94
CA LYS A 51 -6.54 -8.76 -14.53
C LYS A 51 -5.30 -7.89 -14.73
N ALA A 52 -5.17 -7.21 -15.86
CA ALA A 52 -4.03 -6.32 -16.13
C ALA A 52 -3.92 -5.19 -15.08
N SER A 53 -5.03 -4.54 -14.74
CA SER A 53 -5.01 -3.44 -13.75
C SER A 53 -4.67 -3.96 -12.37
N ARG A 54 -5.32 -5.04 -11.92
CA ARG A 54 -5.07 -5.65 -10.61
C ARG A 54 -3.66 -6.20 -10.49
N ALA A 55 -3.11 -6.74 -11.58
CA ALA A 55 -1.74 -7.25 -11.65
C ALA A 55 -0.68 -6.18 -11.41
N THR A 56 -0.94 -4.91 -11.72
CA THR A 56 0.02 -3.81 -11.42
C THR A 56 0.25 -3.62 -9.92
N PHE A 57 -0.65 -4.08 -9.07
CA PHE A 57 -0.56 -3.93 -7.61
C PHE A 57 -0.07 -5.18 -6.90
N GLN A 58 0.09 -6.31 -7.60
CA GLN A 58 0.43 -7.60 -6.99
C GLN A 58 1.76 -7.57 -6.24
N LYS A 59 2.77 -6.89 -6.78
CA LYS A 59 4.06 -6.76 -6.09
C LYS A 59 3.89 -5.98 -4.78
N LEU A 60 3.17 -4.87 -4.79
CA LEU A 60 2.88 -4.12 -3.56
C LEU A 60 2.10 -4.97 -2.55
N ALA A 61 1.05 -5.69 -2.99
CA ALA A 61 0.29 -6.58 -2.14
C ALA A 61 1.17 -7.64 -1.47
N ARG A 62 2.06 -8.27 -2.24
CA ARG A 62 3.03 -9.25 -1.75
C ARG A 62 3.97 -8.63 -0.72
N ASP A 63 4.54 -7.46 -1.01
CA ASP A 63 5.49 -6.78 -0.11
C ASP A 63 4.81 -6.34 1.21
N LEU A 64 3.49 -6.08 1.18
CA LEU A 64 2.68 -5.78 2.36
C LEU A 64 2.18 -7.03 3.11
N GLY A 65 2.34 -8.23 2.54
CA GLY A 65 1.85 -9.49 3.11
C GLY A 65 0.34 -9.71 2.94
N THR A 66 -0.24 -9.22 1.84
CA THR A 66 -1.64 -9.47 1.45
C THR A 66 -1.72 -10.00 0.01
N SER A 67 -2.94 -10.20 -0.50
CA SER A 67 -3.17 -10.67 -1.87
C SER A 67 -4.27 -9.87 -2.55
N ILE A 68 -4.19 -9.77 -3.88
CA ILE A 68 -5.23 -9.15 -4.70
C ILE A 68 -5.92 -10.26 -5.49
N PRO A 69 -7.19 -10.56 -5.22
CA PRO A 69 -7.87 -11.65 -5.91
C PRO A 69 -8.11 -11.31 -7.39
N TYR A 70 -8.12 -12.32 -8.24
CA TYR A 70 -8.56 -12.23 -9.62
C TYR A 70 -9.94 -12.87 -9.78
N GLY A 71 -10.75 -12.29 -10.65
CA GLY A 71 -12.04 -12.84 -11.02
C GLY A 71 -11.97 -13.64 -12.32
N PRO A 72 -13.05 -14.34 -12.67
CA PRO A 72 -13.17 -14.98 -13.97
C PRO A 72 -12.99 -13.92 -15.07
N GLN A 73 -12.13 -14.24 -16.02
CA GLN A 73 -11.73 -13.31 -17.06
C GLN A 73 -12.81 -13.28 -18.15
N ARG A 74 -13.27 -12.08 -18.52
CA ARG A 74 -14.28 -11.89 -19.57
C ARG A 74 -13.71 -11.79 -20.98
N SER A 75 -12.41 -11.52 -21.13
CA SER A 75 -11.72 -11.48 -22.43
C SER A 75 -11.02 -12.79 -22.76
N HIS A 76 -10.79 -13.03 -24.05
CA HIS A 76 -10.11 -14.22 -24.58
C HIS A 76 -8.59 -14.24 -24.31
N GLU A 77 -7.98 -13.11 -23.97
CA GLU A 77 -6.51 -12.97 -23.79
C GLU A 77 -6.15 -12.58 -22.35
N ASP A 78 -5.43 -13.44 -21.62
CA ASP A 78 -4.90 -13.11 -20.29
C ASP A 78 -3.85 -12.00 -20.36
N ARG A 79 -4.18 -10.85 -19.75
CA ARG A 79 -3.34 -9.65 -19.72
C ARG A 79 -2.66 -9.43 -18.37
N GLU A 80 -2.61 -10.44 -17.51
CA GLU A 80 -1.86 -10.36 -16.26
C GLU A 80 -0.39 -9.99 -16.49
N ALA A 81 0.28 -10.65 -17.44
CA ALA A 81 1.68 -10.40 -17.76
C ALA A 81 1.93 -8.94 -18.15
N LEU A 82 1.00 -8.34 -18.92
CA LEU A 82 1.04 -6.93 -19.30
C LEU A 82 0.96 -6.02 -18.07
N GLY A 83 0.07 -6.33 -17.12
CA GLY A 83 -0.05 -5.57 -15.87
C GLY A 83 1.22 -5.63 -15.03
N ARG A 84 1.82 -6.81 -14.87
CA ARG A 84 3.08 -6.99 -14.14
C ARG A 84 4.23 -6.22 -14.80
N ALA A 85 4.35 -6.29 -16.13
CA ALA A 85 5.39 -5.59 -16.88
C ALA A 85 5.30 -4.05 -16.77
N ASN A 86 4.11 -3.52 -16.46
CA ASN A 86 3.86 -2.08 -16.34
C ASN A 86 3.82 -1.59 -14.88
N SER A 87 4.33 -2.37 -13.93
CA SER A 87 4.51 -1.98 -12.54
C SER A 87 5.94 -1.51 -12.30
N VAL A 88 6.23 -0.24 -12.60
CA VAL A 88 7.60 0.31 -12.66
C VAL A 88 8.22 0.52 -11.27
N GLY A 89 7.40 0.79 -10.26
CA GLY A 89 7.90 1.06 -8.90
C GLY A 89 6.81 0.80 -7.88
N SER A 90 6.76 -0.41 -7.33
CA SER A 90 5.75 -0.76 -6.32
C SER A 90 6.40 -1.54 -5.21
N GLY A 91 6.13 -1.22 -3.95
CA GLY A 91 6.60 -2.01 -2.83
C GLY A 91 6.55 -1.31 -1.49
N PHE A 92 6.84 -2.07 -0.45
CA PHE A 92 6.98 -1.59 0.92
C PHE A 92 8.45 -1.46 1.28
N THR A 93 8.87 -0.28 1.71
CA THR A 93 10.25 0.03 2.09
C THR A 93 10.34 0.37 3.57
N SER A 94 11.35 -0.17 4.22
CA SER A 94 11.68 0.06 5.62
C SER A 94 13.19 0.28 5.74
N LYS A 95 13.64 1.53 5.73
CA LYS A 95 15.07 1.90 5.79
C LYS A 95 15.32 2.79 6.99
N GLY A 96 16.07 2.29 7.98
CA GLY A 96 16.29 3.03 9.23
C GLY A 96 14.96 3.28 9.94
N ASN A 97 14.62 4.57 10.11
CA ASN A 97 13.38 5.02 10.76
C ASN A 97 12.30 5.42 9.74
N GLU A 98 12.56 5.25 8.44
CA GLU A 98 11.61 5.58 7.38
C GLU A 98 10.87 4.32 6.94
N HIS A 99 9.54 4.38 7.00
CA HIS A 99 8.65 3.33 6.55
C HIS A 99 7.62 3.94 5.61
N TYR A 100 7.54 3.43 4.38
CA TYR A 100 6.57 3.89 3.38
C TYR A 100 6.25 2.77 2.41
N PHE A 101 5.12 2.89 1.72
CA PHE A 101 4.86 2.11 0.53
C PHE A 101 4.73 3.04 -0.67
N ILE A 102 5.09 2.53 -1.85
CA ILE A 102 4.98 3.25 -3.11
C ILE A 102 4.26 2.38 -4.13
N TYR A 103 3.54 3.04 -5.02
CA TYR A 103 2.94 2.45 -6.20
C TYR A 103 3.14 3.37 -7.41
N THR A 104 3.68 2.80 -8.49
CA THR A 104 3.95 3.47 -9.75
C THR A 104 3.63 2.50 -10.88
N THR A 105 2.84 2.97 -11.87
CA THR A 105 2.50 2.20 -13.06
C THR A 105 2.65 3.02 -14.32
N THR A 106 2.97 2.34 -15.42
CA THR A 106 2.89 2.87 -16.79
C THR A 106 1.73 2.27 -17.56
N LEU A 107 0.85 1.49 -16.92
CA LEU A 107 -0.25 0.82 -17.58
C LEU A 107 -1.27 1.86 -18.06
N ARG A 108 -1.19 2.20 -19.34
CA ARG A 108 -2.00 3.25 -19.96
C ARG A 108 -3.50 3.08 -19.73
N TYR A 109 -4.01 1.85 -19.73
CA TYR A 109 -5.41 1.54 -19.44
C TYR A 109 -5.83 1.97 -18.03
N LEU A 110 -4.99 1.71 -17.03
CA LEU A 110 -5.28 2.06 -15.64
C LEU A 110 -5.18 3.57 -15.41
N ILE A 111 -4.17 4.22 -16.02
CA ILE A 111 -4.02 5.68 -16.01
C ILE A 111 -5.22 6.35 -16.68
N TYR A 112 -5.66 5.84 -17.83
CA TYR A 112 -6.86 6.34 -18.51
C TYR A 112 -8.11 6.15 -17.65
N ASN A 113 -8.25 5.01 -16.98
CA ASN A 113 -9.37 4.80 -16.08
C ASN A 113 -9.35 5.69 -14.84
N GLU A 114 -8.18 6.15 -14.38
CA GLU A 114 -8.09 7.05 -13.24
C GLU A 114 -8.33 8.51 -13.63
N PHE A 115 -7.74 8.96 -14.73
CA PHE A 115 -7.67 10.38 -15.05
C PHE A 115 -8.49 10.79 -16.28
N ASN A 116 -9.03 9.84 -17.06
CA ASN A 116 -9.84 9.97 -18.28
C ASN A 116 -9.21 10.78 -19.44
N LYS A 117 -8.28 11.70 -19.15
CA LYS A 117 -7.68 12.71 -20.04
C LYS A 117 -6.16 12.85 -19.90
N ALA A 118 -5.50 12.11 -18.99
CA ALA A 118 -4.06 12.27 -18.71
C ALA A 118 -3.11 11.52 -19.66
N THR A 119 -3.62 10.78 -20.66
CA THR A 119 -2.76 10.07 -21.62
C THR A 119 -2.90 10.68 -23.01
N GLN A 120 -1.79 11.10 -23.63
CA GLN A 120 -1.75 11.44 -25.05
C GLN A 120 -2.16 10.23 -25.92
N GLY A 121 -2.87 10.50 -27.02
CA GLY A 121 -3.30 9.50 -28.01
C GLY A 121 -4.72 8.93 -27.78
N PRO A 122 -5.24 8.15 -28.76
CA PRO A 122 -6.60 7.63 -28.71
C PRO A 122 -6.83 6.68 -27.52
N PRO A 123 -8.08 6.56 -27.01
CA PRO A 123 -8.41 5.61 -25.95
C PRO A 123 -7.92 4.21 -26.32
N PRO A 124 -7.24 3.49 -25.42
CA PRO A 124 -6.73 2.19 -25.79
C PRO A 124 -7.90 1.19 -26.02
N GLN A 125 -7.88 0.45 -27.12
CA GLN A 125 -8.97 -0.49 -27.46
C GLN A 125 -9.09 -1.58 -26.38
N PRO A 126 -10.30 -1.92 -25.85
CA PRO A 126 -11.61 -1.85 -26.52
C PRO A 126 -12.53 -0.73 -26.02
N PHE A 127 -12.01 0.40 -25.52
CA PHE A 127 -12.83 1.50 -25.01
C PHE A 127 -13.70 2.22 -26.07
N SER A 128 -13.77 1.72 -27.31
CA SER A 128 -14.52 2.34 -28.40
C SER A 128 -16.03 2.45 -28.12
N ASN A 129 -16.62 1.66 -27.21
CA ASN A 129 -18.08 1.62 -27.05
C ASN A 129 -18.68 1.70 -25.64
N ASN A 130 -17.95 1.87 -24.52
CA ASN A 130 -18.60 2.03 -23.21
C ASN A 130 -17.73 2.77 -22.15
N VAL A 131 -17.80 4.10 -22.19
CA VAL A 131 -17.20 5.05 -21.24
C VAL A 131 -18.06 5.14 -19.96
N ARG A 132 -18.25 4.03 -19.22
CA ARG A 132 -19.04 4.03 -17.96
C ARG A 132 -18.23 3.77 -16.70
N PHE A 133 -16.94 3.45 -16.80
CA PHE A 133 -16.10 3.02 -15.67
C PHE A 133 -15.02 4.04 -15.28
N THR A 134 -15.04 5.25 -15.83
CA THR A 134 -14.02 6.27 -15.59
C THR A 134 -14.65 7.57 -15.07
N PRO A 135 -13.99 8.31 -14.16
CA PRO A 135 -12.76 7.93 -13.46
C PRO A 135 -13.02 6.92 -12.32
N TYR A 136 -12.08 6.00 -12.07
CA TYR A 136 -12.10 5.11 -10.91
C TYR A 136 -11.94 5.88 -9.59
N ARG A 137 -11.20 6.99 -9.60
CA ARG A 137 -10.88 7.78 -8.40
C ARG A 137 -10.25 6.92 -7.31
N PHE A 138 -9.47 5.92 -7.71
CA PHE A 138 -8.89 5.00 -6.75
C PHE A 138 -7.84 5.71 -5.89
N GLN A 139 -7.12 6.71 -6.40
CA GLN A 139 -6.18 7.48 -5.58
C GLN A 139 -6.90 8.22 -4.45
N GLU A 140 -7.96 8.97 -4.79
CA GLU A 140 -8.80 9.69 -3.83
C GLU A 140 -9.32 8.76 -2.72
N ARG A 141 -9.82 7.57 -3.09
CA ARG A 141 -10.29 6.58 -2.09
C ARG A 141 -9.18 6.02 -1.24
N GLY A 142 -8.00 5.81 -1.83
CA GLY A 142 -6.81 5.37 -1.14
C GLY A 142 -6.36 6.40 -0.09
N ASP A 143 -6.34 7.68 -0.47
CA ASP A 143 -5.98 8.78 0.42
C ASP A 143 -6.93 8.86 1.61
N VAL A 144 -8.25 8.81 1.36
CA VAL A 144 -9.26 8.78 2.43
C VAL A 144 -9.08 7.57 3.36
N ALA A 145 -8.73 6.40 2.82
CA ALA A 145 -8.48 5.21 3.64
C ALA A 145 -7.19 5.30 4.46
N TRP A 146 -6.14 5.89 3.88
CA TRP A 146 -4.89 6.18 4.57
C TRP A 146 -5.10 7.19 5.70
N ASP A 147 -5.79 8.30 5.44
CA ASP A 147 -6.06 9.34 6.44
C ASP A 147 -6.84 8.79 7.63
N LYS A 148 -7.90 8.00 7.36
CA LYS A 148 -8.65 7.29 8.40
C LYS A 148 -7.76 6.34 9.22
N HIS A 149 -6.78 5.68 8.58
CA HIS A 149 -5.84 4.83 9.30
C HIS A 149 -4.86 5.63 10.14
N VAL A 150 -4.31 6.73 9.61
CA VAL A 150 -3.40 7.63 10.34
C VAL A 150 -4.05 8.19 11.61
N GLN A 151 -5.35 8.50 11.57
CA GLN A 151 -6.12 8.92 12.75
C GLN A 151 -6.16 7.89 13.89
N THR A 152 -5.80 6.62 13.64
CA THR A 152 -5.74 5.57 14.66
C THR A 152 -4.38 5.40 15.31
N ILE A 153 -3.41 6.26 14.98
CA ILE A 153 -2.05 6.15 15.52
C ILE A 153 -2.05 6.25 17.04
N ASN A 154 -1.40 5.30 17.68
CA ASN A 154 -1.20 5.25 19.12
C ASN A 154 0.24 4.85 19.41
N LEU A 155 1.07 5.82 19.78
CA LEU A 155 2.50 5.61 19.91
C LEU A 155 2.83 4.71 21.12
N PRO A 156 3.77 3.77 20.99
CA PRO A 156 4.18 2.95 22.12
C PRO A 156 4.72 3.82 23.25
N SER A 157 4.29 3.53 24.49
CA SER A 157 4.76 4.27 25.66
C SER A 157 6.26 4.10 25.83
N VAL A 158 6.96 5.24 25.90
CA VAL A 158 8.40 5.31 26.13
C VAL A 158 8.80 4.79 27.52
N TRP A 159 7.85 4.74 28.45
CA TRP A 159 8.06 4.33 29.84
C TRP A 159 7.92 2.82 30.09
N LYS A 160 7.43 2.05 29.10
CA LYS A 160 7.27 0.59 29.23
C LYS A 160 8.60 -0.19 29.30
N HIS A 161 9.74 0.45 29.04
CA HIS A 161 11.07 -0.17 29.04
C HIS A 161 11.89 0.12 30.31
N LEU A 162 11.27 0.67 31.36
CA LEU A 162 11.94 1.04 32.62
C LEU A 162 11.83 -0.02 33.74
N SER A 163 11.46 -1.26 33.40
CA SER A 163 11.32 -2.37 34.38
C SER A 163 12.57 -3.23 34.50
#